data_AF-A0A382JSZ7-F1
#
_entry.id   AF-A0A382JSZ7-F1
#
_cell.length_a   1.000
_cell.length_b   1.000
_cell.length_c   1.000
_cell.angle_alpha   90.00
_cell.angle_beta   90.00
_cell.angle_gamma   90.00
#
_symmetry.space_group_name_H-M   'P 1'
#
loop_
_entity.id
_entity.type
_entity.pdbx_description
1 polymer ?
#
loop_
_entity_poly.entity_id
_entity_poly.type
_entity_poly.pdbx_seq_one_letter_code
_entity_poly.pdbx_strand_id
1 'polypeptide(L)' 'MPETIREAYVRMNPKSAELYPKFQELFPSGGAGHDGYVASPFPLSIARGQGPRKWDVDGNEYI' A
#
# COMPACT_ATOMS: atom_id res chain seq x y z
N MET A 1 -12.33 -4.88 -22.78
CA MET A 1 -10.96 -5.32 -22.43
C MET A 1 -10.98 -5.77 -20.98
N PRO A 2 -10.28 -6.86 -20.61
CA PRO A 2 -10.17 -7.27 -19.21
C PRO A 2 -9.37 -6.23 -18.40
N GLU A 3 -9.67 -6.12 -17.11
CA GLU A 3 -8.92 -5.30 -16.15
C GLU A 3 -7.47 -5.80 -16.06
N THR A 4 -6.52 -4.88 -16.02
CA THR A 4 -5.09 -5.18 -15.80
C THR A 4 -4.78 -5.37 -14.31
N ILE A 5 -3.67 -6.05 -14.00
CA ILE A 5 -3.19 -6.21 -12.61
C ILE A 5 -2.99 -4.85 -11.93
N ARG A 6 -2.51 -3.85 -12.68
CA ARG A 6 -2.28 -2.51 -12.15
C ARG A 6 -3.59 -1.80 -11.80
N GLU A 7 -4.61 -1.91 -12.65
CA GLU A 7 -5.93 -1.34 -12.40
C GLU A 7 -6.59 -2.02 -11.19
N ALA A 8 -6.50 -3.35 -11.10
CA ALA A 8 -7.00 -4.10 -9.95
C ALA A 8 -6.33 -3.68 -8.64
N TYR A 9 -5.00 -3.50 -8.65
CA TYR A 9 -4.24 -3.02 -7.49
C TYR A 9 -4.72 -1.63 -7.04
N VAL A 10 -4.84 -0.68 -7.97
CA VAL A 10 -5.32 0.68 -7.65
C VAL A 10 -6.75 0.65 -7.11
N ARG A 11 -7.62 -0.16 -7.72
CA ARG A 11 -9.03 -0.30 -7.30
C ARG A 11 -9.17 -0.94 -5.92
N MET A 12 -8.31 -1.89 -5.56
CA MET A 12 -8.37 -2.62 -4.29
C MET A 12 -7.71 -1.87 -3.12
N ASN A 13 -6.87 -0.87 -3.40
CA ASN A 13 -6.08 -0.17 -2.39
C ASN A 13 -6.24 1.37 -2.39
N PRO A 14 -7.47 1.92 -2.41
CA PRO A 14 -7.70 3.36 -2.55
C PRO A 14 -7.19 4.20 -1.37
N LYS A 15 -7.28 3.71 -0.12
CA LYS A 15 -6.76 4.46 1.05
C LYS A 15 -5.24 4.44 1.10
N SER A 16 -4.62 3.33 0.70
CA SER A 16 -3.16 3.29 0.55
C SER A 16 -2.70 4.32 -0.49
N ALA A 17 -3.43 4.46 -1.61
CA ALA A 17 -3.18 5.50 -2.62
C ALA A 17 -3.34 6.92 -2.05
N GLU A 18 -4.36 7.17 -1.23
CA GLU A 18 -4.61 8.46 -0.61
C GLU A 18 -3.54 8.86 0.43
N LEU A 19 -2.98 7.88 1.13
CA LEU A 19 -1.92 8.09 2.13
C LEU A 19 -0.56 8.34 1.49
N TYR A 20 -0.32 7.82 0.29
CA TYR A 20 1.00 7.86 -0.34
C TYR A 20 1.56 9.30 -0.51
N PRO A 21 0.82 10.29 -1.02
CA PRO A 21 1.31 11.68 -1.09
C PRO A 21 1.68 12.25 0.28
N LYS A 22 0.89 11.95 1.33
CA LYS A 22 1.16 12.39 2.70
C LYS A 22 2.44 11.75 3.25
N PHE A 23 2.70 10.48 2.91
CA PHE A 23 3.96 9.82 3.24
C PHE A 23 5.14 10.46 2.53
N GLN A 24 4.99 10.88 1.27
CA GLN A 24 6.06 11.50 0.50
C GLN A 24 6.52 12.85 1.07
N GLU A 25 5.66 13.56 1.81
CA GLU A 25 6.04 14.78 2.53
C GLU A 25 7.06 14.52 3.65
N LEU A 26 7.04 13.31 4.23
CA LEU A 26 7.93 12.91 5.33
C LEU A 26 9.09 12.03 4.84
N PHE A 27 8.83 11.17 3.87
CA PHE A 27 9.76 10.22 3.28
C PHE A 27 9.78 10.42 1.76
N PRO A 28 10.77 11.14 1.19
CA PRO A 28 10.75 11.52 -0.23
C PRO A 28 10.62 10.33 -1.21
N SER A 29 11.16 9.16 -0.85
CA SER A 29 11.04 7.93 -1.64
C SER A 29 9.66 7.25 -1.53
N GLY A 30 8.83 7.67 -0.57
CA GLY A 30 7.54 7.09 -0.25
C GLY A 30 7.60 5.79 0.57
N GLY A 31 8.80 5.33 0.95
CA GLY A 31 9.01 4.17 1.80
C GLY A 31 9.04 4.53 3.28
N ALA A 32 8.39 3.74 4.14
CA ALA A 32 8.33 3.96 5.59
C ALA A 32 9.66 3.60 6.29
N GLY A 33 10.66 4.46 6.17
CA GLY A 33 11.94 4.34 6.89
C GLY A 33 12.93 3.31 6.34
N HIS A 34 12.60 2.60 5.26
CA HIS A 34 13.51 1.72 4.53
C HIS A 34 13.11 1.63 3.05
N ASP A 35 14.08 1.65 2.15
CA ASP A 35 13.86 1.55 0.69
C ASP A 35 13.15 0.27 0.24
N GLY A 36 13.16 -0.81 1.04
CA GLY A 36 12.45 -2.06 0.74
C GLY A 36 10.93 -1.91 0.82
N TYR A 37 10.43 -0.79 1.34
CA TYR A 37 9.01 -0.44 1.35
C TYR A 37 8.58 0.39 0.15
N VAL A 38 9.48 0.78 -0.75
CA VAL A 38 9.13 1.54 -1.96
C VAL A 38 8.52 0.57 -2.98
N ALA A 39 7.30 0.87 -3.43
CA ALA A 39 6.61 0.09 -4.46
C ALA A 39 5.80 0.98 -5.40
N SER A 40 5.67 0.55 -6.66
CA SER A 40 4.89 1.24 -7.69
C SER A 40 3.57 0.51 -7.92
N PRO A 41 2.43 1.21 -8.09
CA PRO A 41 2.29 2.67 -8.16
C PRO A 41 2.37 3.40 -6.80
N PHE A 42 2.16 2.69 -5.71
CA PHE A 42 2.32 3.15 -4.33
C PHE A 42 2.43 1.91 -3.41
N PRO A 43 3.04 2.00 -2.23
CA PRO A 43 3.11 0.88 -1.29
C PRO A 43 1.82 0.68 -0.49
N LEU A 44 1.61 -0.55 -0.01
CA LEU A 44 0.51 -0.88 0.90
C LEU A 44 0.76 -0.29 2.28
N SER A 45 -0.26 0.38 2.84
CA SER A 45 -0.22 0.83 4.22
C SER A 45 -0.85 -0.24 5.13
N ILE A 46 -0.06 -0.84 6.02
CA ILE A 46 -0.53 -1.90 6.93
C ILE A 46 -1.12 -1.30 8.21
N ALA A 47 -2.36 -1.64 8.53
CA ALA A 47 -3.08 -1.14 9.70
C ALA A 47 -2.96 -2.08 10.92
N ARG A 48 -2.90 -3.40 10.70
CA ARG A 48 -2.85 -4.39 11.78
C ARG A 48 -2.07 -5.64 11.38
N GLY A 49 -1.42 -6.26 12.36
CA GLY A 49 -0.86 -7.62 12.24
C GLY A 49 -1.25 -8.48 13.43
N GLN A 50 -1.50 -9.77 13.21
CA GLN A 50 -1.79 -10.75 14.25
C GLN A 50 -1.34 -12.16 13.82
N GLY A 51 -0.35 -12.72 14.52
CA GLY A 51 0.30 -13.96 14.11
C GLY A 51 0.92 -13.80 12.71
N PRO A 52 0.66 -14.71 11.75
CA PRO A 52 1.15 -14.56 10.38
C PRO A 52 0.32 -13.56 9.55
N ARG A 53 -0.85 -13.11 10.03
CA ARG A 53 -1.79 -12.34 9.22
C ARG A 53 -1.54 -10.84 9.32
N LYS A 54 -1.74 -10.12 8.22
CA LYS A 54 -1.70 -8.65 8.14
C LYS A 54 -2.95 -8.11 7.46
N TRP A 55 -3.42 -6.95 7.90
CA TRP A 55 -4.52 -6.21 7.28
C TRP A 55 -4.02 -4.84 6.87
N ASP A 56 -4.24 -4.46 5.61
CA ASP A 56 -3.99 -3.10 5.16
C ASP A 56 -5.08 -2.12 5.64
N VAL A 57 -4.88 -0.84 5.39
CA VAL A 57 -5.83 0.24 5.71
C VAL A 57 -7.16 0.11 4.95
N ASP A 58 -7.15 -0.60 3.82
CA ASP A 58 -8.30 -0.88 2.97
C ASP A 58 -9.09 -2.11 3.47
N GLY A 59 -8.53 -2.90 4.39
CA GLY A 59 -9.13 -4.08 5.00
C GLY A 59 -8.75 -5.40 4.33
N ASN A 60 -7.84 -5.38 3.34
CA ASN A 60 -7.37 -6.57 2.67
C ASN A 60 -6.47 -7.39 3.61
N GLU A 61 -6.68 -8.70 3.65
CA GLU A 61 -5.93 -9.61 4.51
C GLU A 61 -4.85 -10.38 3.72
N TYR A 62 -3.67 -10.47 4.32
CA TYR A 62 -2.50 -11.17 3.78
C TYR A 62 -1.96 -12.18 4.82
N ILE A 63 -1.31 -13.25 4.35
CA ILE A 63 -0.62 -14.27 5.16
C ILE A 63 0.89 -14.15 4.93
#